data_AF-A0A553DMQ3-F1
#
_entry.id   AF-A0A553DMQ3-F1
#
_cell.length_a   1.000
_cell.length_b   1.000
_cell.length_c   1.000
_cell.angle_alpha   90.00
_cell.angle_beta   90.00
_cell.angle_gamma   90.00
#
_symmetry.space_group_name_H-M   'P 1'
#
loop_
_entity.id
_entity.type
_entity.pdbx_description
1 polymer ?
#
loop_
_entity_poly.entity_id
_entity_poly.type
_entity_poly.pdbx_seq_one_letter_code
_entity_poly.pdbx_strand_id
1 'polypeptide(L)'
;MILFLIQSTLPLFLLLMVYHLFLEKERMHQFKRFYLLFSLVFSFVIPFVTIEIASKIIQPVVNTSNLLFAQGSSQIIAETNYTAYLLWAIYGLVTLVCSIRFIRNILKITSKTKTNTTIDYYGAKLVLIPEKNLPHTFLNYIFINETDYKNRNIEAELYTHELTHVTQKHSHDILLIEFLKTIFWFNPIFIFYKKAIQLNHEFLADEFVIHYYEDIPFYQSLLVSKANISQPLYLVSNLNFLVTKKRLLMMTKTTTQTKAILKQIALIPVFAILFYSISFKTVAMENPPSHSIQTKSRDSKNKLTKANTVLQKEVIEKTAVAKPLVNTNDTNSNILADTIARKTQPITETTQPEFPGGIVAFYKFIGTNFKVPAELKGGGKIYLTFIVEKDGSLSEFEILKDIGFGTGEEVIRVLKLSPKWTPGKENNETVRVKYSLPIQVEASK
;
A
#
# COMPACT_ATOMS: atom_id res chain seq x y z
N MET A 1 -25.78 15.01 12.80
CA MET A 1 -24.68 15.48 11.93
C MET A 1 -23.49 16.02 12.71
N ILE A 2 -23.57 17.12 13.47
CA ILE A 2 -22.43 17.64 14.25
C ILE A 2 -21.81 16.56 15.16
N LEU A 3 -22.63 15.81 15.90
CA LEU A 3 -22.18 14.69 16.73
C LEU A 3 -21.39 13.62 15.94
N PHE A 4 -21.84 13.27 14.73
CA PHE A 4 -21.14 12.34 13.84
C PHE A 4 -19.76 12.88 13.43
N LEU A 5 -19.66 14.15 13.05
CA LEU A 5 -18.38 14.76 12.68
C LEU A 5 -17.37 14.76 13.84
N ILE A 6 -17.83 14.94 15.08
CA ILE A 6 -16.98 14.84 16.28
C ILE A 6 -16.56 13.38 16.50
N GLN A 7 -17.52 12.45 16.50
CA GLN A 7 -17.29 11.01 16.68
C GLN A 7 -16.40 10.39 15.59
N SER A 8 -16.43 10.91 14.35
CA SER A 8 -15.58 10.44 13.25
C SER A 8 -14.21 11.13 13.19
N THR A 9 -14.04 12.30 13.83
CA THR A 9 -12.78 13.07 13.79
C THR A 9 -11.84 12.73 14.95
N LEU A 10 -12.38 12.45 16.13
CA LEU A 10 -11.58 12.11 17.32
C LEU A 10 -10.75 10.82 17.14
N PRO A 11 -11.29 9.69 16.64
CA PRO A 11 -10.50 8.48 16.39
C PRO A 11 -9.50 8.68 15.25
N LEU A 12 -9.87 9.42 14.21
CA LEU A 12 -9.02 9.74 13.06
C LEU A 12 -7.74 10.45 13.52
N PHE A 13 -7.88 11.43 14.43
CA PHE A 13 -6.75 12.11 15.07
C PHE A 13 -5.92 11.17 15.94
N LEU A 14 -6.55 10.41 16.84
CA LEU A 14 -5.82 9.54 17.78
C LEU A 14 -5.01 8.46 17.07
N LEU A 15 -5.59 7.82 16.04
CA LEU A 15 -4.91 6.80 15.23
C LEU A 15 -3.75 7.39 14.42
N LEU A 16 -3.87 8.63 13.94
CA LEU A 16 -2.76 9.33 13.27
C LEU A 16 -1.63 9.69 14.25
N MET A 17 -1.96 10.11 15.47
CA MET A 17 -0.99 10.35 16.55
C MET A 17 -0.25 9.05 16.92
N VAL A 18 -0.95 7.92 17.03
CA VAL A 18 -0.37 6.59 17.25
C VAL A 18 0.56 6.19 16.09
N TYR A 19 0.17 6.45 14.83
CA TYR A 19 1.05 6.24 13.67
C TYR A 19 2.37 7.00 13.80
N HIS A 20 2.34 8.31 14.07
CA HIS A 20 3.55 9.14 14.16
C HIS A 20 4.46 8.75 15.34
N LEU A 21 3.88 8.36 16.48
CA LEU A 21 4.65 7.97 17.66
C LEU A 21 5.27 6.57 17.53
N PHE A 22 4.49 5.58 17.09
CA PHE A 22 4.87 4.16 17.16
C PHE A 22 5.29 3.54 15.83
N LEU A 23 4.69 3.94 14.69
CA LEU A 23 4.84 3.24 13.40
C LEU A 23 5.78 3.95 12.44
N GLU A 24 5.70 5.28 12.29
CA GLU A 24 6.37 6.04 11.23
C GLU A 24 7.86 5.66 11.11
N LYS A 25 8.53 5.57 12.27
CA LYS A 25 9.97 5.31 12.44
C LYS A 25 10.40 3.85 12.19
N GLU A 26 9.50 2.90 11.95
CA GLU A 26 9.83 1.46 11.81
C GLU A 26 9.75 0.99 10.34
N ARG A 27 10.60 0.04 9.95
CA ARG A 27 10.58 -0.55 8.61
C ARG A 27 9.58 -1.70 8.54
N MET A 28 8.36 -1.36 8.12
CA MET A 28 7.20 -2.27 8.01
C MET A 28 6.17 -1.65 7.04
N HIS A 29 6.61 -1.31 5.82
CA HIS A 29 5.93 -0.34 4.96
C HIS A 29 4.59 -0.84 4.41
N GLN A 30 4.46 -2.14 4.18
CA GLN A 30 3.22 -2.80 3.74
C GLN A 30 2.16 -2.71 4.85
N PHE A 31 2.54 -3.01 6.10
CA PHE A 31 1.66 -2.85 7.26
C PHE A 31 1.29 -1.38 7.51
N LYS A 32 2.21 -0.43 7.33
CA LYS A 32 1.92 1.01 7.47
C LYS A 32 0.91 1.51 6.43
N ARG A 33 0.97 1.01 5.19
CA ARG A 33 -0.05 1.29 4.16
C ARG A 33 -1.42 0.77 4.59
N PHE A 34 -1.49 -0.50 5.01
CA PHE A 34 -2.73 -1.09 5.53
C PHE A 34 -3.29 -0.29 6.72
N TYR A 35 -2.45 0.01 7.72
CA TYR A 35 -2.85 0.76 8.92
C TYR A 35 -3.46 2.12 8.56
N LEU A 36 -2.79 2.93 7.70
CA LEU A 36 -3.25 4.28 7.35
C LEU A 36 -4.57 4.29 6.57
N LEU A 37 -4.81 3.27 5.74
CA LEU A 37 -6.08 3.12 5.01
C LEU A 37 -7.18 2.57 5.94
N PHE A 38 -6.85 1.57 6.75
CA PHE A 38 -7.79 0.95 7.69
C PHE A 38 -8.23 1.94 8.78
N SER A 39 -7.31 2.70 9.41
CA SER A 39 -7.66 3.68 10.44
C SER A 39 -8.59 4.78 9.92
N LEU A 40 -8.36 5.21 8.67
CA LEU A 40 -9.18 6.18 7.97
C LEU A 40 -10.59 5.65 7.68
N VAL A 41 -10.73 4.43 7.16
CA VAL A 41 -12.06 3.82 6.92
C VAL A 41 -12.77 3.52 8.24
N PHE A 42 -12.08 2.89 9.19
CA PHE A 42 -12.58 2.55 10.52
C PHE A 42 -13.17 3.78 11.22
N SER A 43 -12.46 4.91 11.23
CA SER A 43 -12.94 6.14 11.89
C SER A 43 -14.25 6.72 11.31
N PHE A 44 -14.61 6.38 10.07
CA PHE A 44 -15.92 6.72 9.50
C PHE A 44 -16.99 5.65 9.74
N VAL A 45 -16.60 4.39 9.97
CA VAL A 45 -17.53 3.27 10.15
C VAL A 45 -18.01 3.12 11.61
N ILE A 46 -17.14 3.33 12.62
CA ILE A 46 -17.53 3.16 14.04
C ILE A 46 -18.84 3.88 14.40
N PRO A 47 -19.07 5.17 14.03
CA PRO A 47 -20.26 5.90 14.49
C PRO A 47 -21.60 5.36 13.96
N PHE A 48 -21.58 4.45 12.97
CA PHE A 48 -22.76 3.74 12.49
C PHE A 48 -23.01 2.40 13.19
N VAL A 49 -22.05 1.89 13.96
CA VAL A 49 -22.16 0.62 14.70
C VAL A 49 -22.53 0.92 16.15
N THR A 50 -23.82 0.95 16.46
CA THR A 50 -24.29 1.22 17.83
C THR A 50 -24.88 -0.03 18.49
N ILE A 51 -24.29 -0.44 19.61
CA ILE A 51 -24.72 -1.56 20.44
C ILE A 51 -25.38 -1.00 21.69
N GLU A 52 -26.63 -1.38 21.94
CA GLU A 52 -27.40 -0.93 23.09
C GLU A 52 -27.27 -1.93 24.24
N ILE A 53 -26.76 -1.49 25.39
CA ILE A 53 -26.79 -2.26 26.63
C ILE A 53 -27.97 -1.76 27.46
N ALA A 54 -28.88 -2.68 27.78
CA ALA A 54 -29.95 -2.45 28.74
C ALA A 54 -29.37 -2.26 30.15
N SER A 55 -29.48 -1.05 30.68
CA SER A 55 -29.04 -0.69 32.05
C SER A 55 -30.26 -0.41 32.93
N LYS A 56 -30.45 -1.21 33.99
CA LYS A 56 -31.55 -1.02 34.94
C LYS A 56 -31.23 0.12 35.91
N ILE A 57 -31.68 1.33 35.57
CA ILE A 57 -31.59 2.49 36.45
C ILE A 57 -32.63 2.36 37.56
N ILE A 58 -32.19 2.38 38.83
CA ILE A 58 -33.08 2.54 39.97
C ILE A 58 -33.38 4.03 40.09
N GLN A 59 -34.55 4.46 39.61
CA GLN A 59 -35.00 5.84 39.82
C GLN A 59 -35.38 6.05 41.30
N PRO A 60 -34.93 7.13 41.97
CA PRO A 60 -35.44 7.48 43.28
C PRO A 60 -36.90 7.94 43.15
N VAL A 61 -37.79 7.42 43.99
CA VAL A 61 -39.21 7.81 44.01
C VAL A 61 -39.33 9.22 44.61
N VAL A 62 -39.37 10.22 43.75
CA VAL A 62 -39.70 11.61 44.14
C VAL A 62 -41.21 11.77 44.11
N ASN A 63 -41.82 11.86 45.29
CA ASN A 63 -43.25 12.14 45.43
C ASN A 63 -43.56 13.60 45.09
N THR A 64 -43.68 13.92 43.80
CA THR A 64 -44.23 15.21 43.35
C THR A 64 -45.72 15.24 43.66
N SER A 65 -46.14 16.06 44.61
CA SER A 65 -47.54 16.43 44.80
C SER A 65 -48.07 17.14 43.55
N ASN A 66 -49.30 16.80 43.15
CA ASN A 66 -49.92 17.34 41.93
C ASN A 66 -50.23 18.84 42.06
N LEU A 67 -49.27 19.68 41.68
CA LEU A 67 -49.45 21.11 41.55
C LEU A 67 -50.12 21.39 40.20
N LEU A 68 -51.42 21.67 40.22
CA LEU A 68 -52.25 21.94 39.04
C LEU A 68 -51.84 23.27 38.38
N PHE A 69 -50.84 23.22 37.51
CA PHE A 69 -50.58 24.30 36.56
C PHE A 69 -51.67 24.31 35.48
N ALA A 70 -52.38 25.43 35.37
CA ALA A 70 -53.40 25.62 34.35
C ALA A 70 -52.77 25.51 32.96
N GLN A 71 -53.25 24.56 32.14
CA GLN A 71 -52.66 24.22 30.85
C GLN A 71 -53.04 25.26 29.79
N GLY A 72 -52.39 26.43 29.83
CA GLY A 72 -52.46 27.44 28.78
C GLY A 72 -52.03 26.83 27.44
N SER A 73 -52.88 27.00 26.42
CA SER A 73 -52.70 26.41 25.09
C SER A 73 -51.71 27.22 24.24
N SER A 74 -50.46 27.27 24.68
CA SER A 74 -49.35 27.84 23.91
C SER A 74 -49.19 27.08 22.59
N GLN A 75 -49.63 27.68 21.48
CA GLN A 75 -49.34 27.17 20.14
C GLN A 75 -47.82 27.20 19.93
N ILE A 76 -47.21 26.03 19.74
CA ILE A 76 -45.80 25.94 19.35
C ILE A 76 -45.70 26.40 17.89
N ILE A 77 -45.44 27.69 17.70
CA ILE A 77 -45.01 28.20 16.40
C ILE A 77 -43.69 27.50 16.07
N ALA A 78 -43.68 26.73 14.99
CA ALA A 78 -42.49 26.03 14.53
C ALA A 78 -41.51 27.04 13.93
N GLU A 79 -40.65 27.64 14.77
CA GLU A 79 -39.58 28.53 14.35
C GLU A 79 -38.65 27.81 13.36
N THR A 80 -38.82 28.12 12.08
CA THR A 80 -38.01 27.58 11.00
C THR A 80 -36.61 28.15 11.12
N ASN A 81 -35.65 27.32 11.53
CA ASN A 81 -34.28 27.78 11.78
C ASN A 81 -33.53 28.06 10.46
N TYR A 82 -33.75 29.24 9.90
CA TYR A 82 -33.11 29.74 8.68
C TYR A 82 -31.57 29.71 8.75
N THR A 83 -30.98 29.88 9.94
CA THR A 83 -29.52 29.85 10.12
C THR A 83 -28.93 28.47 9.81
N ALA A 84 -29.63 27.40 10.19
CA ALA A 84 -29.21 26.03 9.90
C ALA A 84 -29.24 25.74 8.39
N TYR A 85 -30.30 26.17 7.70
CA TYR A 85 -30.41 26.03 6.24
C TYR A 85 -29.34 26.84 5.49
N LEU A 86 -29.04 28.06 5.95
CA LEU A 86 -27.98 28.89 5.39
C LEU A 86 -26.60 28.23 5.53
N LEU A 87 -26.29 27.65 6.70
CA LEU A 87 -25.03 26.93 6.92
C LEU A 87 -24.91 25.69 6.02
N TRP A 88 -25.98 24.93 5.83
CA TRP A 88 -26.00 23.80 4.88
C TRP A 88 -25.83 24.25 3.43
N ALA A 89 -26.44 25.36 3.02
CA ALA A 89 -26.29 25.93 1.68
C ALA A 89 -24.84 26.38 1.42
N ILE A 90 -24.20 27.06 2.39
CA ILE A 90 -22.78 27.46 2.32
C ILE A 90 -21.87 26.21 2.24
N TYR A 91 -22.12 25.20 3.09
CA TYR A 91 -21.34 23.95 3.06
C TYR A 91 -21.46 23.22 1.71
N GLY A 92 -22.67 23.15 1.15
CA GLY A 92 -22.92 22.59 -0.18
C GLY A 92 -22.20 23.36 -1.29
N LEU A 93 -22.28 24.70 -1.26
CA LEU A 93 -21.61 25.58 -2.23
C LEU A 93 -20.08 25.39 -2.24
N VAL A 94 -19.44 25.40 -1.07
CA VAL A 94 -17.98 25.21 -0.97
C VAL A 94 -17.59 23.80 -1.42
N THR A 95 -18.35 22.78 -1.01
CA THR A 95 -18.10 21.38 -1.40
C THR A 95 -18.26 21.19 -2.92
N LEU A 96 -19.21 21.87 -3.57
CA LEU A 96 -19.37 21.88 -5.02
C LEU A 96 -18.16 22.51 -5.72
N VAL A 97 -17.68 23.68 -5.26
CA VAL A 97 -16.48 24.34 -5.82
C VAL A 97 -15.24 23.46 -5.65
N CYS A 98 -15.06 22.84 -4.48
CA CYS A 98 -13.97 21.89 -4.25
C CYS A 98 -14.07 20.66 -5.17
N SER A 99 -15.28 20.15 -5.41
CA SER A 99 -15.54 19.00 -6.30
C SER A 99 -15.26 19.32 -7.76
N ILE A 100 -15.68 20.49 -8.25
CA ILE A 100 -15.36 20.97 -9.60
C ILE A 100 -13.83 21.11 -9.76
N ARG A 101 -13.12 21.62 -8.75
CA ARG A 101 -11.65 21.71 -8.75
C ARG A 101 -10.98 20.33 -8.79
N PHE A 102 -11.50 19.34 -8.06
CA PHE A 102 -11.03 17.97 -8.07
C PHE A 102 -11.23 17.29 -9.43
N ILE A 103 -12.44 17.39 -10.01
CA ILE A 103 -12.76 16.83 -11.33
C ILE A 103 -11.90 17.48 -12.43
N ARG A 104 -11.75 18.82 -12.43
CA ARG A 104 -10.88 19.53 -13.39
C ARG A 104 -9.41 19.09 -13.28
N ASN A 105 -8.93 18.72 -12.09
CA ASN A 105 -7.57 18.20 -11.92
C ASN A 105 -7.39 16.81 -12.55
N ILE A 106 -8.34 15.90 -12.32
CA ILE A 106 -8.33 14.57 -12.96
C ILE A 106 -8.40 14.72 -14.49
N LEU A 107 -9.34 15.52 -15.00
CA LEU A 107 -9.48 15.78 -16.44
C LEU A 107 -8.20 16.39 -17.04
N LYS A 108 -7.47 17.26 -16.33
CA LYS A 108 -6.18 17.79 -16.80
C LYS A 108 -5.11 16.70 -16.96
N ILE A 109 -5.03 15.76 -16.01
CA ILE A 109 -4.08 14.64 -16.07
C ILE A 109 -4.47 13.67 -17.21
N THR A 110 -5.74 13.28 -17.30
CA THR A 110 -6.25 12.43 -18.39
C THR A 110 -6.13 13.10 -19.76
N SER A 111 -6.21 14.43 -19.84
CA SER A 111 -5.94 15.17 -21.09
C SER A 111 -4.49 15.03 -21.52
N LYS A 112 -3.51 15.20 -20.60
CA LYS A 112 -2.08 14.98 -20.90
C LYS A 112 -1.81 13.58 -21.46
N THR A 113 -2.49 12.55 -20.97
CA THR A 113 -2.40 11.18 -21.52
C THR A 113 -2.91 11.06 -22.96
N LYS A 114 -3.86 11.89 -23.38
CA LYS A 114 -4.44 11.87 -24.74
C LYS A 114 -3.71 12.74 -25.76
N THR A 115 -2.99 13.77 -25.30
CA THR A 115 -2.31 14.74 -26.19
C THR A 115 -0.85 14.40 -26.50
N ASN A 116 -0.25 13.48 -25.75
CA ASN A 116 1.18 13.14 -25.84
C ASN A 116 1.36 11.70 -26.34
N THR A 117 2.55 11.37 -26.84
CA THR A 117 2.88 10.02 -27.30
C THR A 117 2.99 9.05 -26.12
N THR A 118 2.49 7.82 -26.32
CA THR A 118 2.49 6.77 -25.29
C THR A 118 3.21 5.52 -25.75
N ILE A 119 4.10 4.98 -24.92
CA ILE A 119 4.88 3.76 -25.19
C ILE A 119 4.56 2.73 -24.09
N ASP A 120 4.29 1.48 -24.44
CA ASP A 120 4.05 0.41 -23.46
C ASP A 120 5.35 -0.06 -22.80
N TYR A 121 5.32 -0.26 -21.48
CA TYR A 121 6.51 -0.58 -20.67
C TYR A 121 6.11 -1.41 -19.44
N TYR A 122 6.39 -2.72 -19.45
CA TYR A 122 6.16 -3.65 -18.33
C TYR A 122 4.77 -3.55 -17.66
N GLY A 123 3.71 -3.39 -18.46
CA GLY A 123 2.32 -3.27 -17.98
C GLY A 123 1.90 -1.85 -17.55
N ALA A 124 2.84 -0.89 -17.55
CA ALA A 124 2.57 0.55 -17.51
C ALA A 124 2.62 1.16 -18.91
N LYS A 125 2.17 2.41 -19.04
CA LYS A 125 2.33 3.25 -20.24
C LYS A 125 3.20 4.46 -19.92
N LEU A 126 4.37 4.56 -20.55
CA LEU A 126 5.18 5.77 -20.53
C LEU A 126 4.49 6.83 -21.37
N VAL A 127 4.33 8.04 -20.83
CA VAL A 127 3.76 9.20 -21.54
C VAL A 127 4.83 10.27 -21.64
N LEU A 128 5.29 10.56 -22.86
CA LEU A 128 6.40 11.47 -23.10
C LEU A 128 5.90 12.92 -23.15
N ILE A 129 6.25 13.75 -22.17
CA ILE A 129 5.87 15.16 -22.10
C ILE A 129 7.08 16.04 -22.45
N PRO A 130 6.94 17.11 -23.25
CA PRO A 130 8.02 18.08 -23.48
C PRO A 130 8.42 18.91 -22.23
N GLU A 131 7.56 18.98 -21.21
CA GLU A 131 7.83 19.70 -19.96
C GLU A 131 8.99 19.04 -19.17
N LYS A 132 10.01 19.82 -18.78
CA LYS A 132 11.16 19.33 -17.99
C LYS A 132 10.81 19.19 -16.50
N ASN A 133 9.98 18.21 -16.19
CA ASN A 133 9.64 17.79 -14.83
C ASN A 133 10.37 16.48 -14.47
N LEU A 134 10.47 16.18 -13.18
CA LEU A 134 10.81 14.82 -12.72
C LEU A 134 9.75 13.81 -13.19
N PRO A 135 10.14 12.53 -13.42
CA PRO A 135 9.19 11.44 -13.61
C PRO A 135 8.13 11.40 -12.50
N HIS A 136 6.89 11.06 -12.87
CA HIS A 136 5.79 10.94 -11.91
C HIS A 136 4.66 10.04 -12.44
N THR A 137 4.06 9.26 -11.53
CA THR A 137 3.06 8.23 -11.88
C THR A 137 1.62 8.62 -11.54
N PHE A 138 0.68 8.27 -12.42
CA PHE A 138 -0.76 8.30 -12.16
C PHE A 138 -1.47 7.09 -12.77
N LEU A 139 -2.13 6.29 -11.92
CA LEU A 139 -2.83 5.05 -12.28
C LEU A 139 -1.88 4.05 -12.96
N ASN A 140 -1.98 3.88 -14.29
CA ASN A 140 -1.14 3.03 -15.11
C ASN A 140 -0.21 3.82 -16.06
N TYR A 141 -0.12 5.14 -15.87
CA TYR A 141 0.69 6.05 -16.69
C TYR A 141 1.90 6.55 -15.89
N ILE A 142 3.08 6.47 -16.49
CA ILE A 142 4.31 7.07 -15.97
C ILE A 142 4.64 8.24 -16.89
N PHE A 143 4.55 9.47 -16.38
CA PHE A 143 4.88 10.67 -17.14
C PHE A 143 6.37 10.93 -17.07
N ILE A 144 7.03 11.05 -18.23
CA ILE A 144 8.49 11.20 -18.36
C ILE A 144 8.79 12.36 -19.32
N ASN A 145 9.90 13.08 -19.10
CA ASN A 145 10.32 14.10 -20.04
C ASN A 145 10.81 13.48 -21.38
N GLU A 146 10.33 14.00 -22.50
CA GLU A 146 10.61 13.47 -23.83
C GLU A 146 12.10 13.57 -24.23
N THR A 147 12.81 14.66 -23.85
CA THR A 147 14.21 14.83 -24.23
C THR A 147 15.14 14.01 -23.33
N ASP A 148 14.87 13.95 -22.03
CA ASP A 148 15.61 13.06 -21.11
C ASP A 148 15.39 11.58 -21.47
N TYR A 149 14.19 11.19 -21.92
CA TYR A 149 13.92 9.84 -22.46
C TYR A 149 14.72 9.54 -23.74
N LYS A 150 14.63 10.40 -24.76
CA LYS A 150 15.35 10.21 -26.04
C LYS A 150 16.87 10.19 -25.86
N ASN A 151 17.39 11.03 -24.96
CA ASN A 151 18.81 11.13 -24.63
C ASN A 151 19.28 10.03 -23.67
N ARG A 152 18.40 9.12 -23.23
CA ARG A 152 18.68 8.06 -22.23
C ARG A 152 19.22 8.59 -20.89
N ASN A 153 18.88 9.83 -20.54
CA ASN A 153 19.33 10.57 -19.35
C ASN A 153 18.55 10.19 -18.07
N ILE A 154 18.08 8.94 -17.99
CA ILE A 154 17.20 8.44 -16.92
C ILE A 154 17.68 7.06 -16.50
N GLU A 155 17.97 6.95 -15.21
CA GLU A 155 18.56 5.79 -14.55
C GLU A 155 17.52 4.68 -14.36
N ALA A 156 17.93 3.42 -14.46
CA ALA A 156 17.03 2.27 -14.45
C ALA A 156 16.24 2.15 -13.12
N GLU A 157 16.89 2.50 -12.03
CA GLU A 157 16.36 2.59 -10.67
C GLU A 157 15.16 3.54 -10.59
N LEU A 158 15.16 4.63 -11.37
CA LEU A 158 14.08 5.62 -11.39
C LEU A 158 12.87 5.12 -12.20
N TYR A 159 13.09 4.39 -13.30
CA TYR A 159 12.00 3.67 -13.99
C TYR A 159 11.36 2.63 -13.06
N THR A 160 12.17 1.86 -12.33
CA THR A 160 11.68 0.84 -11.39
C THR A 160 10.96 1.45 -10.18
N HIS A 161 11.40 2.63 -9.71
CA HIS A 161 10.67 3.41 -8.69
C HIS A 161 9.26 3.78 -9.17
N GLU A 162 9.14 4.42 -10.34
CA GLU A 162 7.85 4.81 -10.92
C GLU A 162 6.95 3.61 -11.25
N LEU A 163 7.52 2.56 -11.83
CA LEU A 163 6.81 1.31 -12.10
C LEU A 163 6.23 0.69 -10.83
N THR A 164 6.90 0.84 -9.68
CA THR A 164 6.38 0.36 -8.39
C THR A 164 5.11 1.10 -7.96
N HIS A 165 4.98 2.40 -8.27
CA HIS A 165 3.75 3.14 -8.00
C HIS A 165 2.57 2.68 -8.88
N VAL A 166 2.85 2.22 -10.11
CA VAL A 166 1.84 1.57 -10.99
C VAL A 166 1.45 0.20 -10.46
N THR A 167 2.42 -0.70 -10.25
CA THR A 167 2.15 -2.10 -9.88
C THR A 167 1.48 -2.23 -8.51
N GLN A 168 1.91 -1.43 -7.53
CA GLN A 168 1.26 -1.33 -6.21
C GLN A 168 0.02 -0.41 -6.22
N LYS A 169 -0.35 0.17 -7.36
CA LYS A 169 -1.58 0.95 -7.59
C LYS A 169 -1.73 2.20 -6.70
N HIS A 170 -0.62 2.79 -6.24
CA HIS A 170 -0.56 3.84 -5.21
C HIS A 170 -1.49 5.05 -5.47
N SER A 171 -1.77 5.39 -6.72
CA SER A 171 -2.68 6.49 -7.06
C SER A 171 -4.12 6.31 -6.55
N HIS A 172 -4.59 5.08 -6.28
CA HIS A 172 -5.95 4.84 -5.76
C HIS A 172 -6.10 5.34 -4.33
N ASP A 173 -5.13 5.04 -3.46
CA ASP A 173 -5.00 5.57 -2.11
C ASP A 173 -5.00 7.11 -2.10
N ILE A 174 -4.30 7.72 -3.07
CA ILE A 174 -4.19 9.18 -3.22
C ILE A 174 -5.50 9.81 -3.71
N LEU A 175 -6.23 9.13 -4.60
CA LEU A 175 -7.57 9.55 -5.03
C LEU A 175 -8.58 9.46 -3.87
N LEU A 176 -8.52 8.41 -3.05
CA LEU A 176 -9.37 8.25 -1.87
C LEU A 176 -9.19 9.40 -0.85
N ILE A 177 -7.94 9.76 -0.51
CA ILE A 177 -7.67 10.85 0.44
C ILE A 177 -7.98 12.24 -0.14
N GLU A 178 -7.76 12.48 -1.44
CA GLU A 178 -8.18 13.73 -2.09
C GLU A 178 -9.72 13.86 -2.20
N PHE A 179 -10.44 12.76 -2.45
CA PHE A 179 -11.90 12.72 -2.43
C PHE A 179 -12.46 13.04 -1.03
N LEU A 180 -11.95 12.38 0.03
CA LEU A 180 -12.36 12.66 1.40
C LEU A 180 -12.04 14.09 1.82
N LYS A 181 -10.85 14.61 1.48
CA LYS A 181 -10.48 16.02 1.70
C LYS A 181 -11.31 17.01 0.87
N THR A 182 -12.02 16.56 -0.16
CA THR A 182 -12.95 17.40 -0.94
C THR A 182 -14.29 17.56 -0.22
N ILE A 183 -14.77 16.51 0.47
CA ILE A 183 -15.98 16.54 1.31
C ILE A 183 -15.68 17.24 2.66
N PHE A 184 -14.62 16.81 3.32
CA PHE A 184 -14.18 17.30 4.65
C PHE A 184 -13.12 18.39 4.51
N TRP A 185 -13.33 19.35 3.61
CA TRP A 185 -12.39 20.41 3.24
C TRP A 185 -11.94 21.30 4.42
N PHE A 186 -12.78 21.41 5.46
CA PHE A 186 -12.51 22.16 6.68
C PHE A 186 -11.62 21.41 7.68
N ASN A 187 -11.39 20.10 7.51
CA ASN A 187 -10.67 19.28 8.48
C ASN A 187 -9.19 19.10 8.06
N PRO A 188 -8.22 19.67 8.81
CA PRO A 188 -6.80 19.62 8.43
C PRO A 188 -6.18 18.22 8.57
N ILE A 189 -6.80 17.29 9.29
CA ILE A 189 -6.23 15.95 9.56
C ILE A 189 -6.01 15.17 8.25
N PHE A 190 -6.85 15.37 7.23
CA PHE A 190 -6.67 14.75 5.91
C PHE A 190 -5.41 15.23 5.17
N ILE A 191 -4.89 16.43 5.48
CA ILE A 191 -3.62 16.94 4.94
C ILE A 191 -2.45 16.12 5.51
N PHE A 192 -2.50 15.79 6.80
CA PHE A 192 -1.48 14.96 7.46
C PHE A 192 -1.58 13.49 7.04
N TYR A 193 -2.79 12.91 6.95
CA TYR A 193 -2.99 11.57 6.38
C TYR A 193 -2.44 11.47 4.96
N LYS A 194 -2.71 12.46 4.09
CA LYS A 194 -2.14 12.47 2.74
C LYS A 194 -0.61 12.43 2.77
N LYS A 195 0.03 13.28 3.58
CA LYS A 195 1.50 13.31 3.72
C LYS A 195 2.04 11.98 4.25
N ALA A 196 1.37 11.33 5.20
CA ALA A 196 1.76 10.04 5.75
C ALA A 196 1.62 8.89 4.73
N ILE A 197 0.51 8.87 3.97
CA ILE A 197 0.25 7.89 2.91
C ILE A 197 1.28 8.04 1.78
N GLN A 198 1.46 9.26 1.25
CA GLN A 198 2.45 9.54 0.21
C GLN A 198 3.85 9.11 0.66
N LEU A 199 4.31 9.57 1.82
CA LEU A 199 5.64 9.20 2.35
C LEU A 199 5.82 7.68 2.49
N ASN A 200 4.74 6.93 2.76
CA ASN A 200 4.82 5.48 2.83
C ASN A 200 4.80 4.80 1.44
N HIS A 201 4.18 5.41 0.41
CA HIS A 201 4.32 4.98 -0.98
C HIS A 201 5.76 5.17 -1.48
N GLU A 202 6.38 6.31 -1.18
CA GLU A 202 7.79 6.56 -1.47
C GLU A 202 8.66 5.44 -0.89
N PHE A 203 8.47 5.13 0.41
CA PHE A 203 9.22 4.06 1.07
C PHE A 203 8.97 2.66 0.47
N LEU A 204 7.76 2.36 -0.01
CA LEU A 204 7.45 1.08 -0.67
C LEU A 204 8.16 0.94 -2.02
N ALA A 205 8.26 2.04 -2.77
CA ALA A 205 9.00 2.08 -4.03
C ALA A 205 10.52 2.09 -3.81
N ASP A 206 11.01 2.79 -2.77
CA ASP A 206 12.41 2.74 -2.34
C ASP A 206 12.82 1.33 -1.90
N GLU A 207 11.98 0.63 -1.14
CA GLU A 207 12.21 -0.74 -0.69
C GLU A 207 12.27 -1.74 -1.86
N PHE A 208 11.42 -1.57 -2.88
CA PHE A 208 11.44 -2.42 -4.08
C PHE A 208 12.70 -2.19 -4.93
N VAL A 209 13.09 -0.94 -5.18
CA VAL A 209 14.32 -0.62 -5.92
C VAL A 209 15.55 -1.19 -5.19
N ILE A 210 15.64 -1.00 -3.87
CA ILE A 210 16.77 -1.52 -3.09
C ILE A 210 16.85 -3.04 -3.13
N HIS A 211 15.70 -3.74 -3.11
CA HIS A 211 15.68 -5.20 -3.24
C HIS A 211 16.08 -5.68 -4.65
N TYR A 212 15.81 -4.90 -5.70
CA TYR A 212 16.07 -5.30 -7.09
C TYR A 212 17.52 -5.02 -7.55
N TYR A 213 18.12 -3.90 -7.14
CA TYR A 213 19.47 -3.49 -7.60
C TYR A 213 20.59 -3.71 -6.57
N GLU A 214 20.23 -3.85 -5.29
CA GLU A 214 21.12 -4.04 -4.13
C GLU A 214 22.16 -2.92 -3.89
N ASP A 215 22.11 -1.82 -4.64
CA ASP A 215 23.03 -0.66 -4.52
C ASP A 215 22.35 0.54 -3.82
N ILE A 216 22.28 0.48 -2.48
CA ILE A 216 21.76 1.59 -1.66
C ILE A 216 22.57 2.88 -1.86
N PRO A 217 23.93 2.90 -1.83
CA PRO A 217 24.70 4.13 -1.99
C PRO A 217 24.48 4.82 -3.34
N PHE A 218 24.42 4.08 -4.45
CA PHE A 218 24.12 4.66 -5.76
C PHE A 218 22.71 5.26 -5.77
N TYR A 219 21.70 4.50 -5.35
CA TYR A 219 20.31 4.98 -5.33
C TYR A 219 20.11 6.20 -4.42
N GLN A 220 20.81 6.26 -3.28
CA GLN A 220 20.82 7.45 -2.43
C GLN A 220 21.46 8.67 -3.10
N SER A 221 22.59 8.49 -3.80
CA SER A 221 23.24 9.61 -4.51
C SER A 221 22.39 10.11 -5.69
N LEU A 222 21.71 9.20 -6.40
CA LEU A 222 20.72 9.50 -7.42
C LEU A 222 19.54 10.33 -6.87
N LEU A 223 18.92 9.91 -5.76
CA LEU A 223 17.82 10.68 -5.16
C LEU A 223 18.26 12.05 -4.65
N VAL A 224 19.50 12.20 -4.17
CA VAL A 224 20.07 13.50 -3.80
C VAL A 224 20.31 14.38 -5.03
N SER A 225 20.82 13.84 -6.14
CA SER A 225 21.08 14.63 -7.35
C SER A 225 19.79 15.16 -7.98
N LYS A 226 18.74 14.33 -8.07
CA LYS A 226 17.42 14.73 -8.57
C LYS A 226 16.67 15.67 -7.58
N ALA A 227 16.89 15.54 -6.28
CA ALA A 227 16.27 16.42 -5.27
C ALA A 227 16.94 17.81 -5.13
N ASN A 228 18.20 17.94 -5.56
CA ASN A 228 18.96 19.20 -5.53
C ASN A 228 18.75 20.10 -6.76
N ILE A 229 17.76 19.81 -7.61
CA ILE A 229 17.34 20.72 -8.70
C ILE A 229 16.86 22.04 -8.06
N SER A 230 17.68 23.06 -8.19
CA SER A 230 17.62 24.27 -7.36
C SER A 230 16.59 25.29 -7.84
N GLN A 231 15.96 25.98 -6.89
CA GLN A 231 15.23 27.23 -7.14
C GLN A 231 15.99 28.38 -6.45
N PRO A 232 16.31 29.48 -7.15
CA PRO A 232 17.21 30.54 -6.65
C PRO A 232 16.50 31.53 -5.71
N LEU A 233 15.45 31.12 -5.00
CA LEU A 233 14.52 32.01 -4.31
C LEU A 233 14.55 31.78 -2.79
N TYR A 234 15.19 32.70 -2.06
CA TYR A 234 15.38 32.66 -0.60
C TYR A 234 14.08 32.61 0.23
N LEU A 235 12.93 32.96 -0.35
CA LEU A 235 11.61 32.87 0.30
C LEU A 235 10.91 31.51 0.10
N VAL A 236 11.48 30.59 -0.69
CA VAL A 236 10.89 29.27 -0.97
C VAL A 236 11.43 28.21 -0.01
N SER A 237 10.56 27.72 0.88
CA SER A 237 10.88 26.56 1.71
C SER A 237 10.88 25.27 0.87
N ASN A 238 12.03 24.60 0.75
CA ASN A 238 12.12 23.31 0.06
C ASN A 238 11.50 22.19 0.91
N LEU A 239 10.17 22.03 0.79
CA LEU A 239 9.41 20.99 1.48
C LEU A 239 9.84 19.56 1.07
N ASN A 240 10.39 19.39 -0.13
CA ASN A 240 10.83 18.08 -0.63
C ASN A 240 12.06 17.58 0.14
N PHE A 241 12.97 18.46 0.58
CA PHE A 241 14.15 18.08 1.36
C PHE A 241 13.78 17.28 2.64
N LEU A 242 12.69 17.65 3.32
CA LEU A 242 12.19 16.93 4.51
C LEU A 242 11.64 15.54 4.17
N VAL A 243 11.10 15.35 2.95
CA VAL A 243 10.63 14.05 2.45
C VAL A 243 11.82 13.19 2.04
N THR A 244 12.73 13.72 1.20
CA THR A 244 13.94 13.02 0.76
C THR A 244 14.82 12.62 1.94
N LYS A 245 15.00 13.48 2.95
CA LYS A 245 15.73 13.13 4.19
C LYS A 245 15.10 11.94 4.92
N LYS A 246 13.77 11.83 4.94
CA LYS A 246 13.08 10.66 5.53
C LYS A 246 13.23 9.41 4.66
N ARG A 247 13.17 9.52 3.32
CA ARG A 247 13.44 8.42 2.37
C ARG A 247 14.84 7.84 2.63
N LEU A 248 15.87 8.66 2.53
CA LEU A 248 17.27 8.30 2.78
C LEU A 248 17.48 7.62 4.15
N LEU A 249 16.85 8.12 5.21
CA LEU A 249 16.93 7.55 6.56
C LEU A 249 16.26 6.17 6.69
N MET A 250 15.17 5.91 5.97
CA MET A 250 14.46 4.63 6.05
C MET A 250 15.11 3.52 5.21
N MET A 251 15.82 3.88 4.13
CA MET A 251 16.54 2.93 3.27
C MET A 251 17.62 2.14 4.03
N THR A 252 18.42 2.83 4.85
CA THR A 252 19.48 2.23 5.68
C THR A 252 18.97 1.58 6.96
N LYS A 253 17.68 1.72 7.26
CA LYS A 253 17.09 1.20 8.49
C LYS A 253 16.72 -0.28 8.34
N THR A 254 17.05 -1.05 9.37
CA THR A 254 16.54 -2.41 9.60
C THR A 254 15.49 -2.40 10.72
N THR A 255 14.65 -3.44 10.80
CA THR A 255 13.68 -3.64 11.90
C THR A 255 13.49 -5.13 12.10
N THR A 256 13.62 -5.61 13.33
CA THR A 256 13.49 -7.04 13.65
C THR A 256 12.03 -7.48 13.61
N GLN A 257 11.76 -8.68 13.09
CA GLN A 257 10.41 -9.22 12.94
C GLN A 257 9.65 -9.29 14.28
N THR A 258 10.32 -9.70 15.35
CA THR A 258 9.74 -9.74 16.72
C THR A 258 9.27 -8.36 17.20
N LYS A 259 10.09 -7.33 17.01
CA LYS A 259 9.74 -5.93 17.34
C LYS A 259 8.61 -5.41 16.45
N ALA A 260 8.57 -5.81 15.18
CA ALA A 260 7.50 -5.45 14.26
C ALA A 260 6.16 -6.06 14.70
N ILE A 261 6.12 -7.37 14.94
CA ILE A 261 4.92 -8.10 15.39
C ILE A 261 4.43 -7.57 16.74
N LEU A 262 5.31 -7.35 17.71
CA LEU A 262 4.95 -6.78 19.01
C LEU A 262 4.27 -5.39 18.87
N LYS A 263 4.79 -4.55 17.96
CA LYS A 263 4.19 -3.24 17.66
C LYS A 263 2.85 -3.34 16.90
N GLN A 264 2.64 -4.38 16.10
CA GLN A 264 1.35 -4.62 15.44
C GLN A 264 0.29 -5.06 16.46
N ILE A 265 0.63 -6.01 17.34
CA ILE A 265 -0.25 -6.50 18.41
C ILE A 265 -0.64 -5.36 19.37
N ALA A 266 0.30 -4.48 19.71
CA ALA A 266 0.04 -3.32 20.59
C ALA A 266 -1.01 -2.33 20.07
N LEU A 267 -1.41 -2.40 18.79
CA LEU A 267 -2.45 -1.54 18.21
C LEU A 267 -3.86 -2.10 18.41
N ILE A 268 -4.00 -3.42 18.55
CA ILE A 268 -5.28 -4.11 18.77
C ILE A 268 -6.06 -3.52 19.96
N PRO A 269 -5.49 -3.32 21.17
CA PRO A 269 -6.22 -2.69 22.26
C PRO A 269 -6.60 -1.24 21.99
N VAL A 270 -5.82 -0.48 21.20
CA VAL A 270 -6.17 0.90 20.83
C VAL A 270 -7.44 0.94 19.96
N PHE A 271 -7.52 0.05 18.96
CA PHE A 271 -8.73 -0.10 18.14
C PHE A 271 -9.92 -0.61 18.97
N ALA A 272 -9.71 -1.56 19.88
CA ALA A 272 -10.77 -2.10 20.74
C ALA A 272 -11.33 -1.05 21.73
N ILE A 273 -10.47 -0.23 22.34
CA ILE A 273 -10.88 0.87 23.23
C ILE A 273 -11.67 1.92 22.44
N LEU A 274 -11.17 2.34 21.26
CA LEU A 274 -11.88 3.31 20.40
C LEU A 274 -13.26 2.79 19.94
N PHE A 275 -13.36 1.50 19.60
CA PHE A 275 -14.64 0.88 19.30
C PHE A 275 -15.56 0.89 20.52
N TYR A 276 -15.08 0.45 21.68
CA TYR A 276 -15.88 0.40 22.91
C TYR A 276 -16.41 1.79 23.31
N SER A 277 -15.57 2.82 23.28
CA SER A 277 -15.91 4.19 23.70
C SER A 277 -16.92 4.92 22.81
N ILE A 278 -17.25 4.41 21.61
CA ILE A 278 -18.16 5.07 20.66
C ILE A 278 -19.35 4.18 20.29
N SER A 279 -19.15 2.86 20.16
CA SER A 279 -20.20 1.94 19.74
C SER A 279 -21.23 1.67 20.84
N PHE A 280 -20.85 1.70 22.12
CA PHE A 280 -21.77 1.31 23.21
C PHE A 280 -22.61 2.49 23.71
N LYS A 281 -23.93 2.28 23.75
CA LYS A 281 -24.91 3.18 24.37
C LYS A 281 -25.65 2.47 25.49
N THR A 282 -25.78 3.11 26.64
CA THR A 282 -26.63 2.63 27.74
C THR A 282 -28.07 3.09 27.50
N VAL A 283 -29.01 2.16 27.45
CA VAL A 283 -30.45 2.44 27.32
C VAL A 283 -31.14 2.06 28.63
N ALA A 284 -31.97 2.98 29.15
CA ALA A 284 -32.79 2.72 30.31
C ALA A 284 -34.05 1.95 29.91
N MET A 285 -34.25 0.76 30.49
CA MET A 285 -35.52 0.04 30.36
C MET A 285 -36.49 0.50 31.45
N GLU A 286 -37.65 1.02 31.03
CA GLU A 286 -38.81 1.19 31.91
C GLU A 286 -39.54 -0.15 32.06
N ASN A 287 -40.03 -0.46 33.27
CA ASN A 287 -40.67 -1.76 33.52
C ASN A 287 -42.13 -1.72 33.01
N PRO A 288 -42.63 -2.76 32.31
CA PRO A 288 -44.06 -2.86 32.03
C PRO A 288 -44.86 -2.96 33.35
N PRO A 289 -46.09 -2.41 33.41
CA PRO A 289 -46.85 -2.32 34.65
C PRO A 289 -47.23 -3.72 35.16
N SER A 290 -46.67 -4.11 36.30
CA SER A 290 -46.92 -5.39 36.94
C SER A 290 -48.38 -5.49 37.40
N HIS A 291 -49.19 -6.30 36.72
CA HIS A 291 -50.51 -6.68 37.19
C HIS A 291 -50.40 -7.39 38.55
N SER A 292 -51.17 -6.93 39.52
CA SER A 292 -51.18 -7.43 40.89
C SER A 292 -51.95 -8.76 40.99
N ILE A 293 -51.23 -9.88 40.98
CA ILE A 293 -51.81 -11.18 41.35
C ILE A 293 -52.08 -11.17 42.86
N GLN A 294 -53.35 -11.00 43.23
CA GLN A 294 -53.80 -11.15 44.60
C GLN A 294 -53.60 -12.60 45.06
N THR A 295 -52.99 -12.77 46.23
CA THR A 295 -52.86 -14.09 46.87
C THR A 295 -54.21 -14.56 47.40
N LYS A 296 -54.63 -15.75 47.00
CA LYS A 296 -55.65 -16.54 47.71
C LYS A 296 -55.05 -17.86 48.17
N SER A 297 -55.22 -18.15 49.46
CA SER A 297 -54.73 -19.35 50.13
C SER A 297 -55.63 -20.55 49.87
N ARG A 298 -55.03 -21.74 49.71
CA ARG A 298 -55.38 -22.92 50.54
C ARG A 298 -54.39 -24.08 50.45
N ASP A 299 -54.51 -24.92 51.48
CA ASP A 299 -53.79 -26.16 51.83
C ASP A 299 -53.58 -27.15 50.66
N SER A 300 -52.57 -28.04 50.65
CA SER A 300 -52.27 -28.99 51.73
C SER A 300 -50.84 -29.55 51.75
N LYS A 301 -50.42 -30.00 52.94
CA LYS A 301 -49.30 -30.95 53.13
C LYS A 301 -49.73 -32.40 52.83
N ASN A 302 -48.72 -33.26 52.74
CA ASN A 302 -48.77 -34.71 53.01
C ASN A 302 -49.30 -35.65 51.90
N LYS A 303 -48.35 -36.28 51.16
CA LYS A 303 -48.20 -37.74 51.24
C LYS A 303 -46.81 -38.25 50.87
N LEU A 304 -46.41 -39.31 51.55
CA LEU A 304 -45.18 -40.09 51.36
C LEU A 304 -45.50 -41.37 50.54
N THR A 305 -44.43 -42.06 50.13
CA THR A 305 -44.33 -43.52 49.85
C THR A 305 -44.72 -44.08 48.47
N LYS A 306 -43.84 -44.99 48.00
CA LYS A 306 -43.98 -45.99 46.90
C LYS A 306 -43.89 -45.39 45.46
N ALA A 307 -43.29 -46.06 44.47
CA ALA A 307 -42.70 -47.41 44.43
C ALA A 307 -41.42 -47.53 43.58
N ASN A 308 -40.75 -48.66 43.79
CA ASN A 308 -39.58 -49.27 43.13
C ASN A 308 -39.61 -49.37 41.58
N THR A 309 -38.53 -49.99 41.06
CA THR A 309 -38.37 -50.60 39.73
C THR A 309 -37.91 -49.59 38.66
N VAL A 310 -36.60 -49.38 38.46
CA VAL A 310 -35.62 -50.30 37.83
C VAL A 310 -35.99 -50.67 36.40
N LEU A 311 -35.27 -50.06 35.44
CA LEU A 311 -34.66 -50.83 34.36
C LEU A 311 -33.30 -50.22 34.01
N GLN A 312 -32.27 -50.88 34.52
CA GLN A 312 -30.87 -50.66 34.17
C GLN A 312 -30.47 -51.76 33.19
N LYS A 313 -29.62 -51.41 32.20
CA LYS A 313 -28.64 -52.21 31.45
C LYS A 313 -28.64 -51.81 29.96
N GLU A 314 -27.52 -51.45 29.31
CA GLU A 314 -26.15 -52.01 29.27
C GLU A 314 -26.00 -53.03 28.11
N VAL A 315 -24.74 -53.24 27.73
CA VAL A 315 -24.18 -54.14 26.71
C VAL A 315 -23.83 -53.44 25.39
N ILE A 316 -22.62 -53.48 24.81
CA ILE A 316 -21.21 -53.65 25.22
C ILE A 316 -20.44 -54.06 23.94
N GLU A 317 -19.42 -53.27 23.60
CA GLU A 317 -18.16 -53.67 22.92
C GLU A 317 -18.14 -54.03 21.42
N LYS A 318 -16.99 -54.18 20.73
CA LYS A 318 -15.52 -54.10 21.08
C LYS A 318 -14.79 -53.38 19.90
N THR A 319 -13.78 -52.52 20.09
CA THR A 319 -12.31 -52.83 20.15
C THR A 319 -11.82 -53.62 18.92
N ALA A 320 -10.77 -53.29 18.14
CA ALA A 320 -9.37 -52.86 18.43
C ALA A 320 -8.69 -52.30 17.12
N VAL A 321 -7.41 -51.87 16.96
CA VAL A 321 -6.29 -51.34 17.79
C VAL A 321 -5.13 -50.82 16.88
N ALA A 322 -4.29 -49.88 17.39
CA ALA A 322 -2.91 -49.48 17.00
C ALA A 322 -2.46 -49.16 15.53
N LYS A 323 -1.98 -47.90 15.33
CA LYS A 323 -0.61 -47.40 14.95
C LYS A 323 0.46 -48.38 14.38
N PRO A 324 1.54 -47.91 13.68
CA PRO A 324 1.86 -46.56 13.10
C PRO A 324 2.56 -46.59 11.68
N LEU A 325 3.17 -45.45 11.27
CA LEU A 325 4.32 -45.26 10.32
C LEU A 325 4.10 -44.79 8.84
N VAL A 326 4.56 -43.54 8.57
CA VAL A 326 5.59 -43.13 7.58
C VAL A 326 5.36 -43.26 6.03
N ASN A 327 5.05 -42.09 5.42
CA ASN A 327 5.69 -41.46 4.23
C ASN A 327 5.15 -41.60 2.77
N THR A 328 5.46 -40.54 2.00
CA THR A 328 5.65 -40.39 0.53
C THR A 328 4.49 -40.31 -0.49
N ASN A 329 4.61 -39.27 -1.33
CA ASN A 329 4.25 -39.12 -2.76
C ASN A 329 2.82 -38.73 -3.23
N ASP A 330 2.75 -37.44 -3.62
CA ASP A 330 2.40 -36.92 -4.96
C ASP A 330 0.98 -36.89 -5.55
N THR A 331 0.77 -35.81 -6.32
CA THR A 331 -0.27 -35.55 -7.34
C THR A 331 -1.75 -35.51 -6.91
N ASN A 332 -2.31 -34.29 -6.94
CA ASN A 332 -3.19 -33.82 -8.03
C ASN A 332 -3.49 -32.32 -7.83
N SER A 333 -3.05 -31.38 -8.69
CA SER A 333 -3.47 -31.15 -10.09
C SER A 333 -4.93 -30.66 -10.25
N ASN A 334 -5.31 -29.55 -9.59
CA ASN A 334 -6.65 -28.95 -9.77
C ASN A 334 -6.71 -27.41 -9.58
N ILE A 335 -5.72 -26.67 -10.12
CA ILE A 335 -5.69 -25.18 -10.13
C ILE A 335 -5.47 -24.61 -11.55
N LEU A 336 -5.14 -25.43 -12.55
CA LEU A 336 -4.76 -24.98 -13.90
C LEU A 336 -5.93 -24.75 -14.88
N ALA A 337 -7.18 -25.04 -14.50
CA ALA A 337 -8.32 -25.00 -15.41
C ALA A 337 -8.90 -23.59 -15.66
N ASP A 338 -8.81 -22.68 -14.68
CA ASP A 338 -9.64 -21.46 -14.64
C ASP A 338 -8.99 -20.22 -15.31
N THR A 339 -7.82 -20.40 -15.93
CA THR A 339 -7.00 -19.30 -16.51
C THR A 339 -7.25 -19.10 -18.01
N ILE A 340 -7.72 -20.13 -18.74
CA ILE A 340 -7.79 -20.12 -20.22
C ILE A 340 -9.14 -19.55 -20.71
N ALA A 341 -9.45 -18.32 -20.31
CA ALA A 341 -10.71 -17.65 -20.66
C ALA A 341 -10.57 -16.13 -20.93
N ARG A 342 -9.39 -15.64 -21.33
CA ARG A 342 -9.19 -14.22 -21.67
C ARG A 342 -8.48 -13.96 -23.00
N LYS A 343 -9.33 -13.89 -24.04
CA LYS A 343 -9.27 -12.94 -25.16
C LYS A 343 -7.91 -12.78 -25.87
N THR A 344 -7.74 -13.54 -26.94
CA THR A 344 -6.67 -13.39 -27.92
C THR A 344 -6.58 -11.96 -28.45
N GLN A 345 -5.40 -11.35 -28.33
CA GLN A 345 -4.90 -10.29 -29.21
C GLN A 345 -3.59 -10.82 -29.81
N PRO A 346 -3.16 -10.35 -31.01
CA PRO A 346 -1.92 -10.83 -31.61
C PRO A 346 -0.75 -10.50 -30.69
N ILE A 347 -0.06 -11.52 -30.22
CA ILE A 347 1.16 -11.37 -29.42
C ILE A 347 2.29 -11.05 -30.41
N THR A 348 2.83 -9.84 -30.33
CA THR A 348 4.10 -9.49 -30.97
C THR A 348 5.18 -10.38 -30.36
N GLU A 349 5.59 -11.43 -31.06
CA GLU A 349 6.54 -12.41 -30.53
C GLU A 349 7.96 -11.83 -30.59
N THR A 350 8.34 -11.14 -29.51
CA THR A 350 9.65 -10.52 -29.34
C THR A 350 10.52 -11.36 -28.41
N THR A 351 11.52 -12.06 -28.96
CA THR A 351 12.50 -12.81 -28.15
C THR A 351 13.74 -11.95 -27.93
N GLN A 352 14.19 -11.82 -26.68
CA GLN A 352 15.45 -11.13 -26.39
C GLN A 352 16.66 -11.98 -26.87
N PRO A 353 17.82 -11.36 -27.15
CA PRO A 353 19.04 -12.10 -27.43
C PRO A 353 19.49 -12.90 -26.20
N GLU A 354 20.06 -14.09 -26.42
CA GLU A 354 20.51 -14.97 -25.34
C GLU A 354 21.87 -15.62 -25.65
N PHE A 355 22.74 -15.67 -24.66
CA PHE A 355 24.04 -16.34 -24.73
C PHE A 355 23.87 -17.87 -24.82
N PRO A 356 24.76 -18.63 -25.48
CA PRO A 356 24.68 -20.09 -25.52
C PRO A 356 24.75 -20.73 -24.12
N GLY A 357 23.62 -21.29 -23.64
CA GLY A 357 23.47 -21.80 -22.27
C GLY A 357 22.94 -20.77 -21.26
N GLY A 358 22.41 -19.63 -21.74
CA GLY A 358 21.74 -18.61 -20.94
C GLY A 358 22.67 -17.68 -20.17
N ILE A 359 22.08 -16.71 -19.48
CA ILE A 359 22.80 -15.64 -18.77
C ILE A 359 23.74 -16.15 -17.67
N VAL A 360 23.45 -17.32 -17.08
CA VAL A 360 24.32 -17.98 -16.08
C VAL A 360 25.60 -18.51 -16.73
N ALA A 361 25.50 -19.09 -17.94
CA ALA A 361 26.66 -19.50 -18.72
C ALA A 361 27.47 -18.29 -19.19
N PHE A 362 26.82 -17.17 -19.51
CA PHE A 362 27.50 -15.91 -19.84
C PHE A 362 28.38 -15.42 -18.68
N TYR A 363 27.82 -15.26 -17.47
CA TYR A 363 28.62 -14.79 -16.33
C TYR A 363 29.77 -15.75 -15.98
N LYS A 364 29.55 -17.07 -16.13
CA LYS A 364 30.62 -18.08 -15.99
C LYS A 364 31.69 -17.92 -17.08
N PHE A 365 31.30 -17.68 -18.33
CA PHE A 365 32.24 -17.40 -19.43
C PHE A 365 33.07 -16.15 -19.15
N ILE A 366 32.45 -15.04 -18.69
CA ILE A 366 33.17 -13.83 -18.28
C ILE A 366 34.17 -14.15 -17.18
N GLY A 367 33.72 -14.72 -16.05
CA GLY A 367 34.59 -15.00 -14.89
C GLY A 367 35.71 -16.01 -15.18
N THR A 368 35.59 -16.85 -16.22
CA THR A 368 36.65 -17.78 -16.64
C THR A 368 37.71 -17.11 -17.52
N ASN A 369 37.35 -16.04 -18.25
CA ASN A 369 38.21 -15.40 -19.26
C ASN A 369 38.76 -14.04 -18.82
N PHE A 370 38.19 -13.42 -17.79
CA PHE A 370 38.52 -12.10 -17.27
C PHE A 370 39.71 -12.14 -16.30
N LYS A 371 40.74 -11.34 -16.57
CA LYS A 371 41.94 -11.20 -15.73
C LYS A 371 41.80 -9.98 -14.83
N VAL A 372 41.62 -10.22 -13.54
CA VAL A 372 41.57 -9.15 -12.53
C VAL A 372 42.94 -8.44 -12.45
N PRO A 373 43.01 -7.11 -12.65
CA PRO A 373 44.27 -6.36 -12.52
C PRO A 373 44.80 -6.39 -11.09
N ALA A 374 46.10 -6.65 -10.92
CA ALA A 374 46.74 -6.76 -9.60
C ALA A 374 46.75 -5.46 -8.77
N GLU A 375 46.46 -4.32 -9.41
CA GLU A 375 46.36 -3.00 -8.78
C GLU A 375 44.98 -2.72 -8.18
N LEU A 376 43.95 -3.49 -8.57
CA LEU A 376 42.58 -3.34 -8.09
C LEU A 376 42.51 -3.75 -6.61
N LYS A 377 42.01 -2.85 -5.76
CA LYS A 377 41.82 -3.10 -4.32
C LYS A 377 40.35 -2.94 -3.95
N GLY A 378 39.74 -4.02 -3.45
CA GLY A 378 38.30 -4.09 -3.20
C GLY A 378 37.55 -4.67 -4.40
N GLY A 379 36.37 -4.15 -4.71
CA GLY A 379 35.56 -4.62 -5.83
C GLY A 379 34.45 -3.64 -6.19
N GLY A 380 33.76 -3.89 -7.30
CA GLY A 380 32.67 -3.05 -7.77
C GLY A 380 31.97 -3.60 -9.02
N LYS A 381 30.97 -2.86 -9.50
CA LYS A 381 30.17 -3.20 -10.69
C LYS A 381 30.58 -2.30 -11.87
N ILE A 382 31.12 -2.90 -12.92
CA ILE A 382 31.34 -2.30 -14.24
C ILE A 382 29.99 -2.32 -14.97
N TYR A 383 29.56 -1.20 -15.54
CA TYR A 383 28.33 -1.14 -16.34
C TYR A 383 28.69 -0.85 -17.79
N LEU A 384 28.10 -1.61 -18.70
CA LEU A 384 28.37 -1.47 -20.12
C LEU A 384 27.14 -1.79 -20.97
N THR A 385 27.25 -1.45 -22.24
CA THR A 385 26.36 -1.89 -23.30
C THR A 385 27.14 -2.43 -24.48
N PHE A 386 26.47 -3.25 -25.29
CA PHE A 386 26.95 -3.74 -26.57
C PHE A 386 25.72 -4.05 -27.44
N ILE A 387 25.91 -4.27 -28.73
CA ILE A 387 24.84 -4.69 -29.63
C ILE A 387 25.03 -6.16 -30.00
N VAL A 388 23.96 -6.94 -29.89
CA VAL A 388 23.87 -8.26 -30.51
C VAL A 388 23.31 -8.05 -31.91
N GLU A 389 24.11 -8.39 -32.92
CA GLU A 389 23.72 -8.27 -34.32
C GLU A 389 22.81 -9.42 -34.79
N LYS A 390 22.19 -9.26 -35.96
CA LYS A 390 21.27 -10.26 -36.54
C LYS A 390 21.89 -11.65 -36.76
N ASP A 391 23.22 -11.74 -36.80
CA ASP A 391 23.99 -12.97 -36.97
C ASP A 391 24.54 -13.56 -35.65
N GLY A 392 24.17 -12.95 -34.51
CA GLY A 392 24.64 -13.33 -33.17
C GLY A 392 26.00 -12.77 -32.77
N SER A 393 26.70 -12.02 -33.63
CA SER A 393 27.96 -11.36 -33.26
C SER A 393 27.75 -10.17 -32.33
N LEU A 394 28.80 -9.77 -31.61
CA LEU A 394 28.78 -8.62 -30.69
C LEU A 394 29.50 -7.41 -31.29
N SER A 395 28.82 -6.26 -31.33
CA SER A 395 29.30 -4.99 -31.87
C SER A 395 29.10 -3.82 -30.88
N GLU A 396 29.58 -2.62 -31.23
CA GLU A 396 29.27 -1.35 -30.54
C GLU A 396 29.42 -1.38 -29.00
N PHE A 397 30.56 -1.87 -28.50
CA PHE A 397 30.87 -1.90 -27.06
C PHE A 397 31.07 -0.49 -26.47
N GLU A 398 30.35 -0.17 -25.40
CA GLU A 398 30.36 1.12 -24.71
C GLU A 398 30.35 0.90 -23.19
N ILE A 399 31.41 1.33 -22.49
CA ILE A 399 31.47 1.31 -21.02
C ILE A 399 30.73 2.55 -20.48
N LEU A 400 29.67 2.33 -19.71
CA LEU A 400 28.90 3.39 -19.05
C LEU A 400 29.51 3.79 -17.69
N LYS A 401 30.15 2.84 -17.01
CA LYS A 401 30.83 3.04 -15.72
C LYS A 401 31.92 1.99 -15.54
N ASP A 402 33.16 2.45 -15.38
CA ASP A 402 34.31 1.62 -15.05
C ASP A 402 34.64 1.74 -13.54
N ILE A 403 35.36 0.75 -12.99
CA ILE A 403 36.03 0.83 -11.69
C ILE A 403 37.51 1.24 -11.83
N GLY A 404 38.03 1.32 -13.05
CA GLY A 404 39.38 1.78 -13.40
C GLY A 404 40.36 0.62 -13.61
N PHE A 405 41.66 0.89 -13.46
CA PHE A 405 42.73 -0.12 -13.47
C PHE A 405 42.80 -1.02 -14.73
N GLY A 406 42.25 -0.58 -15.86
CA GLY A 406 42.17 -1.36 -17.11
C GLY A 406 41.02 -2.36 -17.17
N THR A 407 40.06 -2.33 -16.25
CA THR A 407 39.01 -3.35 -16.19
C THR A 407 37.93 -3.20 -17.27
N GLY A 408 37.61 -1.99 -17.73
CA GLY A 408 36.70 -1.78 -18.87
C GLY A 408 37.28 -2.35 -20.18
N GLU A 409 38.56 -2.13 -20.43
CA GLU A 409 39.28 -2.68 -21.59
C GLU A 409 39.35 -4.20 -21.55
N GLU A 410 39.58 -4.79 -20.37
CA GLU A 410 39.58 -6.24 -20.17
C GLU A 410 38.19 -6.85 -20.38
N VAL A 411 37.11 -6.19 -19.91
CA VAL A 411 35.74 -6.62 -20.24
C VAL A 411 35.52 -6.62 -21.75
N ILE A 412 35.92 -5.55 -22.47
CA ILE A 412 35.81 -5.48 -23.94
C ILE A 412 36.63 -6.59 -24.61
N ARG A 413 37.83 -6.90 -24.10
CA ARG A 413 38.66 -8.02 -24.61
C ARG A 413 37.94 -9.36 -24.47
N VAL A 414 37.32 -9.62 -23.32
CA VAL A 414 36.59 -10.87 -23.07
C VAL A 414 35.32 -10.97 -23.91
N LEU A 415 34.58 -9.86 -24.10
CA LEU A 415 33.39 -9.84 -24.95
C LEU A 415 33.71 -10.06 -26.43
N LYS A 416 34.87 -9.61 -26.91
CA LYS A 416 35.39 -9.93 -28.26
C LYS A 416 35.77 -11.41 -28.44
N LEU A 417 35.85 -12.19 -27.36
CA LEU A 417 36.00 -13.65 -27.39
C LEU A 417 34.66 -14.40 -27.17
N SER A 418 33.54 -13.67 -27.04
CA SER A 418 32.23 -14.29 -26.77
C SER A 418 31.78 -15.13 -27.96
N PRO A 419 31.29 -16.37 -27.76
CA PRO A 419 30.61 -17.12 -28.82
C PRO A 419 29.37 -16.36 -29.31
N LYS A 420 28.93 -16.65 -30.54
CA LYS A 420 27.72 -16.04 -31.11
C LYS A 420 26.50 -16.31 -30.24
N TRP A 421 25.75 -15.25 -29.96
CA TRP A 421 24.49 -15.29 -29.21
C TRP A 421 23.35 -15.72 -30.13
N THR A 422 22.27 -16.25 -29.55
CA THR A 422 20.96 -16.28 -30.22
C THR A 422 20.55 -14.82 -30.45
N PRO A 423 20.32 -14.37 -31.71
CA PRO A 423 19.92 -12.99 -31.98
C PRO A 423 18.50 -12.72 -31.46
N GLY A 424 18.22 -11.45 -31.15
CA GLY A 424 16.87 -11.04 -30.82
C GLY A 424 15.93 -11.18 -32.03
N LYS A 425 14.65 -11.48 -31.77
CA LYS A 425 13.59 -11.46 -32.78
C LYS A 425 12.50 -10.47 -32.43
N GLU A 426 11.83 -9.97 -33.45
CA GLU A 426 10.58 -9.21 -33.36
C GLU A 426 9.70 -9.63 -34.54
N ASN A 427 8.46 -10.04 -34.29
CA ASN A 427 7.57 -10.63 -35.31
C ASN A 427 8.22 -11.79 -36.10
N ASN A 428 9.02 -12.61 -35.40
CA ASN A 428 9.85 -13.70 -35.95
C ASN A 428 11.00 -13.29 -36.91
N GLU A 429 11.14 -12.01 -37.28
CA GLU A 429 12.34 -11.50 -37.97
C GLU A 429 13.49 -11.27 -36.98
N THR A 430 14.75 -11.52 -37.38
CA THR A 430 15.90 -11.19 -36.52
C THR A 430 16.19 -9.68 -36.53
N VAL A 431 16.45 -9.12 -35.36
CA VAL A 431 16.69 -7.68 -35.14
C VAL A 431 17.99 -7.46 -34.37
N ARG A 432 18.69 -6.34 -34.65
CA ARG A 432 19.85 -5.94 -33.84
C ARG A 432 19.38 -5.30 -32.54
N VAL A 433 19.92 -5.73 -31.40
CA VAL A 433 19.44 -5.34 -30.07
C VAL A 433 20.59 -4.80 -29.25
N LYS A 434 20.44 -3.57 -28.73
CA LYS A 434 21.37 -3.00 -27.74
C LYS A 434 21.10 -3.61 -26.36
N TYR A 435 22.03 -4.44 -25.92
CA TYR A 435 22.02 -5.16 -24.65
C TYR A 435 22.81 -4.38 -23.59
N SER A 436 22.48 -4.56 -22.31
CA SER A 436 23.10 -3.83 -21.19
C SER A 436 23.21 -4.76 -19.99
N LEU A 437 24.40 -4.86 -19.38
CA LEU A 437 24.63 -5.71 -18.21
C LEU A 437 25.61 -5.04 -17.23
N PRO A 438 25.42 -5.22 -15.91
CA PRO A 438 26.47 -5.02 -14.92
C PRO A 438 27.36 -6.28 -14.85
N ILE A 439 28.68 -6.09 -14.72
CA ILE A 439 29.64 -7.14 -14.40
C ILE A 439 30.27 -6.80 -13.05
N GLN A 440 30.09 -7.65 -12.05
CA GLN A 440 30.75 -7.51 -10.75
C GLN A 440 32.16 -8.08 -10.84
N VAL A 441 33.15 -7.27 -10.42
CA VAL A 441 34.56 -7.64 -10.35
C VAL A 441 35.04 -7.42 -8.93
N GLU A 442 35.74 -8.40 -8.38
CA GLU A 442 36.36 -8.35 -7.06
C GLU A 442 37.85 -8.66 -7.20
N ALA A 443 38.68 -7.97 -6.42
CA ALA A 443 40.11 -8.23 -6.34
C ALA A 443 40.38 -9.68 -5.90
N SER A 444 41.45 -10.29 -6.41
CA SER A 444 41.94 -11.53 -5.81
C SER A 444 42.29 -11.29 -4.34
N LYS A 445 41.95 -12.28 -3.50
CA LYS A 445 42.57 -12.43 -2.19
C LYS A 445 44.01 -12.97 -2.33
#